data_AF-A0A454VXP4-F1
#
_entry.id   AF-A0A454VXP4-F1
#
_cell.length_a   1.000
_cell.length_b   1.000
_cell.length_c   1.000
_cell.angle_alpha   90.00
_cell.angle_beta   90.00
_cell.angle_gamma   90.00
#
_symmetry.space_group_name_H-M   'P 1'
#
loop_
_entity.id
_entity.type
_entity.pdbx_description
1 polymer ?
#
loop_
_entity_poly.entity_id
_entity_poly.type
_entity_poly.pdbx_seq_one_letter_code
_entity_poly.pdbx_strand_id
1 'polypeptide(L)'
;MIRTSSRLLRLVSLLSARPEWTCRELAERMAVTDRTVRRDIARLRDLGYGVESAPGPWGGYRLGPGARTPPLVLDDEEALAVAVALREAALSGVLGTGQAALAALLKLRQSLPARLSDRLGALDGALEHTPR
;
A
#
# COMPACT_ATOMS: atom_id res chain seq x y z
N MET A 1 -13.07 -19.50 -8.87
CA MET A 1 -12.70 -18.68 -7.69
C MET A 1 -11.74 -17.53 -7.99
N ILE A 2 -10.83 -17.64 -8.97
CA ILE A 2 -9.78 -16.64 -9.26
C ILE A 2 -10.31 -15.22 -9.59
N ARG A 3 -11.49 -15.10 -10.24
CA ARG A 3 -12.08 -13.79 -10.60
C ARG A 3 -12.51 -12.94 -9.41
N THR A 4 -12.80 -13.53 -8.25
CA THR A 4 -13.29 -12.79 -7.09
C THR A 4 -12.14 -12.15 -6.33
N SER A 5 -11.03 -12.88 -6.16
CA SER A 5 -9.84 -12.38 -5.48
C SER A 5 -9.18 -11.25 -6.28
N SER A 6 -9.04 -11.39 -7.60
CA SER A 6 -8.50 -10.32 -8.44
C SER A 6 -9.35 -9.06 -8.42
N ARG A 7 -10.69 -9.20 -8.34
CA ARG A 7 -11.60 -8.06 -8.26
C ARG A 7 -11.51 -7.31 -6.94
N LEU A 8 -11.39 -8.03 -5.81
CA LEU A 8 -11.21 -7.40 -4.50
C LEU A 8 -9.87 -6.67 -4.40
N LEU A 9 -8.79 -7.28 -4.92
CA LEU A 9 -7.49 -6.62 -4.99
C LEU A 9 -7.55 -5.35 -5.83
N ARG A 10 -8.22 -5.39 -6.99
CA ARG A 10 -8.45 -4.21 -7.82
C ARG A 10 -9.25 -3.12 -7.10
N LEU A 11 -10.28 -3.49 -6.34
CA LEU A 11 -11.06 -2.54 -5.54
C LEU A 11 -10.20 -1.87 -4.46
N VAL A 12 -9.34 -2.63 -3.76
CA VAL A 12 -8.39 -2.07 -2.78
C VAL A 12 -7.42 -1.10 -3.44
N SER A 13 -6.85 -1.46 -4.60
CA SER A 13 -5.96 -0.57 -5.34
C SER A 13 -6.65 0.74 -5.73
N LEU A 14 -7.90 0.69 -6.19
CA LEU A 14 -8.69 1.90 -6.51
C LEU A 14 -8.88 2.77 -5.26
N LEU A 15 -9.38 2.19 -4.16
CA LEU A 15 -9.61 2.90 -2.90
C LEU A 15 -8.33 3.50 -2.29
N SER A 16 -7.16 2.95 -2.61
CA SER A 16 -5.86 3.46 -2.15
C SER A 16 -5.31 4.57 -3.06
N ALA A 17 -5.69 4.60 -4.35
CA ALA A 17 -5.16 5.55 -5.32
C ALA A 17 -5.67 6.99 -5.14
N ARG A 18 -6.83 7.19 -4.51
CA ARG A 18 -7.34 8.53 -4.18
C ARG A 18 -8.27 8.50 -2.96
N PRO A 19 -8.46 9.64 -2.27
CA PRO A 19 -9.12 9.68 -0.96
C PRO A 19 -10.61 9.30 -0.95
N GLU A 20 -11.33 9.45 -2.06
CA GLU A 20 -12.78 9.21 -2.08
C GLU A 20 -13.28 8.73 -3.46
N TRP A 21 -14.28 7.85 -3.45
CA TRP A 21 -14.85 7.21 -4.63
C TRP A 21 -16.36 7.08 -4.56
N THR A 22 -17.10 7.61 -5.52
CA THR A 22 -18.52 7.27 -5.61
C THR A 22 -18.72 5.81 -6.03
N CYS A 23 -19.84 5.20 -5.64
CA CYS A 23 -20.19 3.84 -6.05
C CYS A 23 -20.20 3.69 -7.59
N ARG A 24 -20.70 4.72 -8.28
CA ARG A 24 -20.80 4.76 -9.75
C ARG A 24 -19.41 4.75 -10.41
N GLU A 25 -18.48 5.57 -9.92
CA GLU A 25 -17.12 5.61 -10.47
C GLU A 25 -16.36 4.29 -10.29
N LEU A 26 -16.56 3.62 -9.17
CA LEU A 26 -16.00 2.29 -8.91
C LEU A 26 -16.63 1.26 -9.86
N ALA A 27 -17.95 1.29 -10.01
CA ALA A 27 -18.69 0.39 -10.90
C ALA A 27 -18.20 0.52 -12.35
N GLU A 28 -18.07 1.75 -12.85
CA GLU A 28 -17.55 2.05 -14.19
C GLU A 28 -16.12 1.55 -14.38
N ARG A 29 -15.20 1.88 -13.46
CA ARG A 29 -13.79 1.48 -13.59
C ARG A 29 -13.58 -0.03 -13.45
N MET A 30 -14.39 -0.69 -12.63
CA MET A 30 -14.33 -2.13 -12.44
C MET A 30 -15.14 -2.90 -13.49
N ALA A 31 -15.91 -2.21 -14.34
CA ALA A 31 -16.86 -2.79 -15.30
C ALA A 31 -17.86 -3.75 -14.63
N VAL A 32 -18.45 -3.33 -13.50
CA VAL A 32 -19.44 -4.09 -12.73
C VAL A 32 -20.62 -3.20 -12.34
N THR A 33 -21.64 -3.78 -11.71
CA THR A 33 -22.79 -3.02 -11.20
C THR A 33 -22.53 -2.43 -9.82
N ASP A 34 -23.23 -1.34 -9.48
CA ASP A 34 -23.28 -0.77 -8.13
C ASP A 34 -23.54 -1.81 -7.03
N ARG A 35 -24.48 -2.74 -7.27
CA ARG A 35 -24.78 -3.84 -6.34
C ARG A 35 -23.55 -4.71 -6.09
N THR A 36 -22.73 -4.93 -7.10
CA THR A 36 -21.49 -5.72 -6.99
C THR A 36 -20.44 -4.97 -6.20
N VAL A 37 -20.26 -3.67 -6.46
CA VAL A 37 -19.35 -2.82 -5.68
C VAL A 37 -19.73 -2.84 -4.20
N ARG A 38 -21.01 -2.61 -3.85
CA ARG A 38 -21.48 -2.64 -2.46
C ARG A 38 -21.21 -3.99 -1.78
N ARG A 39 -21.38 -5.09 -2.50
CA ARG A 39 -21.08 -6.45 -2.00
C ARG A 39 -19.58 -6.66 -1.79
N ASP A 40 -18.75 -6.19 -2.70
CA ASP A 40 -17.29 -6.31 -2.59
C ASP A 40 -16.74 -5.40 -1.47
N ILE A 41 -17.29 -4.20 -1.27
CA ILE A 41 -17.01 -3.31 -0.13
C ILE A 41 -17.31 -4.02 1.20
N ALA A 42 -18.49 -4.64 1.33
CA ALA A 42 -18.86 -5.39 2.52
C ALA A 42 -17.85 -6.51 2.81
N ARG A 43 -17.46 -7.25 1.77
CA ARG A 43 -16.43 -8.30 1.90
C ARG A 43 -15.06 -7.74 2.30
N LEU A 44 -14.65 -6.56 1.83
CA LEU A 44 -13.41 -5.92 2.30
C LEU A 44 -13.48 -5.55 3.79
N ARG A 45 -14.64 -5.07 4.27
CA ARG A 45 -14.85 -4.81 5.70
C ARG A 45 -14.75 -6.08 6.54
N ASP A 46 -15.35 -7.18 6.08
CA ASP A 46 -15.24 -8.49 6.75
C ASP A 46 -13.77 -8.98 6.83
N LEU A 47 -12.95 -8.61 5.85
CA LEU A 47 -11.50 -8.90 5.82
C LEU A 47 -10.66 -7.93 6.67
N GLY A 48 -11.29 -6.98 7.37
CA GLY A 48 -10.62 -6.04 8.27
C GLY A 48 -10.10 -4.76 7.61
N TYR A 49 -10.46 -4.48 6.35
CA TYR A 49 -10.18 -3.18 5.75
C TYR A 49 -11.17 -2.13 6.28
N GLY A 50 -10.64 -1.01 6.78
CA GLY A 50 -11.43 0.12 7.29
C GLY A 50 -12.07 0.92 6.17
N VAL A 51 -13.04 0.37 5.42
CA VAL A 51 -13.72 1.11 4.35
C VAL A 51 -14.87 1.93 4.94
N GLU A 52 -14.75 3.24 4.92
CA GLU A 52 -15.79 4.18 5.35
C GLU A 52 -16.73 4.51 4.19
N SER A 53 -17.97 4.88 4.50
CA SER A 53 -18.94 5.37 3.53
C SER A 53 -19.56 6.67 4.01
N ALA A 54 -19.45 7.73 3.22
CA ALA A 54 -20.14 8.99 3.46
C ALA A 54 -21.59 8.90 2.93
N PRO A 55 -22.61 9.24 3.72
CA PRO A 55 -23.99 9.31 3.24
C PRO A 55 -24.23 10.55 2.37
N GLY A 56 -25.20 10.46 1.43
CA GLY A 56 -25.66 11.58 0.59
C GLY A 56 -25.67 11.27 -0.93
N PRO A 57 -26.19 12.18 -1.77
CA PRO A 57 -26.30 11.99 -3.23
C PRO A 57 -24.94 11.82 -3.94
N TRP A 58 -23.89 12.39 -3.34
CA TRP A 58 -22.49 12.30 -3.77
C TRP A 58 -21.66 11.41 -2.84
N GLY A 59 -22.31 10.66 -1.96
CA GLY A 59 -21.67 9.87 -0.92
C GLY A 59 -20.65 8.88 -1.50
N GLY A 60 -19.42 8.98 -1.02
CA GLY A 60 -18.30 8.15 -1.47
C GLY A 60 -17.89 7.06 -0.49
N TYR A 61 -17.13 6.11 -1.01
CA TYR A 61 -16.32 5.16 -0.28
C TYR A 61 -14.90 5.68 -0.17
N ARG A 62 -14.33 5.54 1.02
CA ARG A 62 -12.91 5.83 1.24
C ARG A 62 -12.29 4.74 2.08
N LEU A 63 -10.98 4.58 1.93
CA LEU A 63 -10.21 3.81 2.87
C LEU A 63 -9.92 4.70 4.09
N GLY A 64 -10.62 4.44 5.18
CA GLY A 64 -10.39 5.07 6.48
C GLY A 64 -9.12 4.55 7.15
N PRO A 65 -8.68 5.20 8.24
CA PRO A 65 -7.55 4.73 9.04
C PRO A 65 -7.91 3.39 9.68
N GLY A 66 -7.53 2.29 9.03
CA GLY A 66 -7.64 0.94 9.59
C GLY A 66 -6.53 0.67 10.61
N ALA A 67 -6.74 -0.33 11.47
CA ALA A 67 -5.77 -0.77 12.49
C ALA A 67 -4.42 -1.26 11.91
N ARG A 68 -4.31 -1.38 10.58
CA ARG A 68 -3.08 -1.66 9.83
C ARG A 68 -3.05 -0.79 8.59
N THR A 69 -1.86 -0.29 8.25
CA THR A 69 -1.63 0.39 6.97
C THR A 69 -1.99 -0.57 5.83
N PRO A 70 -2.85 -0.17 4.88
CA PRO A 70 -3.15 -0.99 3.71
C PRO A 70 -1.89 -1.23 2.86
N PRO A 71 -1.88 -2.25 1.97
CA PRO A 71 -0.77 -2.46 1.05
C PRO A 71 -0.49 -1.19 0.24
N LEU A 72 0.69 -0.58 0.45
CA LEU A 72 1.12 0.59 -0.30
C LEU A 72 1.53 0.14 -1.70
N VAL A 73 0.95 0.75 -2.72
CA VAL A 73 1.45 0.63 -4.09
C VAL A 73 2.51 1.71 -4.23
N LEU A 74 3.77 1.29 -4.28
CA LEU A 74 4.91 2.17 -4.49
C LEU A 74 5.44 1.97 -5.91
N ASP A 75 5.79 3.05 -6.57
CA ASP A 75 6.60 2.98 -7.78
C ASP A 75 8.08 2.68 -7.47
N ASP A 76 8.89 2.56 -8.51
CA ASP A 76 10.30 2.20 -8.40
C ASP A 76 11.12 3.26 -7.62
N GLU A 77 10.81 4.55 -7.75
CA GLU A 77 11.52 5.64 -7.07
C GLU A 77 11.05 5.79 -5.62
N GLU A 78 9.73 5.70 -5.40
CA GLU A 78 9.12 5.72 -4.08
C GLU A 78 9.62 4.56 -3.21
N ALA A 79 9.70 3.35 -3.77
CA ALA A 79 10.18 2.19 -3.03
C ALA A 79 11.68 2.30 -2.69
N LEU A 80 12.48 2.92 -3.57
CA LEU A 80 13.88 3.20 -3.30
C LEU A 80 14.04 4.24 -2.17
N ALA A 81 13.28 5.33 -2.23
CA ALA A 81 13.30 6.38 -1.21
C ALA A 81 12.93 5.83 0.19
N VAL A 82 11.90 4.99 0.26
CA VAL A 82 11.49 4.35 1.52
C VAL A 82 12.58 3.41 2.04
N ALA A 83 13.22 2.63 1.17
CA ALA A 83 14.29 1.73 1.58
C ALA A 83 15.51 2.47 2.17
N VAL A 84 15.94 3.58 1.55
CA VAL A 84 17.03 4.43 2.05
C VAL A 84 16.66 5.03 3.40
N ALA A 85 15.45 5.59 3.53
CA ALA A 85 14.99 6.19 4.78
C ALA A 85 14.91 5.16 5.92
N LEU A 86 14.44 3.94 5.65
CA LEU A 86 14.38 2.86 6.64
C LEU A 86 15.77 2.41 7.10
N ARG A 87 16.75 2.38 6.18
CA ARG A 87 18.14 2.04 6.50
C ARG A 87 18.78 3.11 7.40
N GLU A 88 18.66 4.38 7.04
CA GLU A 88 19.12 5.51 7.85
C GLU A 88 18.45 5.52 9.24
N ALA A 89 17.15 5.25 9.30
CA ALA A 89 16.42 5.17 10.57
C ALA A 89 16.86 3.99 11.45
N ALA A 90 17.26 2.86 10.84
CA ALA A 90 17.81 1.72 11.57
C ALA A 90 19.21 2.01 12.14
N LEU A 91 20.04 2.78 11.42
CA LEU A 91 21.41 3.14 11.83
C LEU A 91 21.45 4.28 12.86
N SER A 92 20.56 5.27 12.71
CA SER A 92 20.54 6.48 13.56
C SER A 92 19.83 6.30 14.90
N GLY A 93 19.04 5.23 15.08
CA GLY A 93 18.26 4.99 16.30
C GLY A 93 17.13 5.99 16.54
N VAL A 94 16.84 6.88 15.58
CA VAL A 94 15.82 7.95 15.69
C VAL A 94 14.42 7.40 15.97
N LEU A 95 14.12 6.19 15.51
CA LEU A 95 12.82 5.52 15.71
C LEU A 95 12.81 4.58 16.94
N GLY A 96 13.77 4.70 17.87
CA GLY A 96 13.92 3.81 19.02
C GLY A 96 14.91 2.68 18.74
N THR A 97 14.55 1.42 19.02
CA THR A 97 15.48 0.27 18.98
C THR A 97 15.98 -0.12 17.59
N GLY A 98 15.68 0.63 16.52
CA GLY A 98 16.03 0.31 15.12
C GLY A 98 15.34 -0.93 14.55
N GLN A 99 14.86 -1.82 15.42
CA GLN A 99 14.24 -3.10 15.09
C GLN A 99 13.00 -2.96 14.21
N ALA A 100 12.19 -1.92 14.46
CA ALA A 100 11.01 -1.64 13.64
C ALA A 100 11.39 -1.24 12.21
N ALA A 101 12.43 -0.42 12.06
CA ALA A 101 12.93 0.01 10.75
C ALA A 101 13.55 -1.16 9.99
N LEU A 102 14.32 -2.02 10.67
CA LEU A 102 14.88 -3.23 10.07
C LEU A 102 13.79 -4.22 9.64
N ALA A 103 12.78 -4.45 10.48
CA ALA A 103 11.65 -5.31 10.16
C ALA A 103 10.85 -4.77 8.95
N ALA A 104 10.67 -3.45 8.86
CA ALA A 104 10.02 -2.82 7.71
C ALA A 104 10.86 -2.96 6.44
N LEU A 105 12.18 -2.75 6.52
CA LEU A 105 13.10 -2.89 5.38
C LEU A 105 13.10 -4.33 4.83
N LEU A 106 13.09 -5.33 5.71
CA LEU A 106 13.00 -6.74 5.31
C LEU A 106 11.70 -7.04 4.57
N LYS A 107 10.56 -6.53 5.05
CA LYS A 107 9.26 -6.68 4.38
C LYS A 107 9.26 -6.00 3.01
N LEU A 108 9.86 -4.82 2.91
CA LEU A 108 9.96 -4.10 1.64
C LEU A 108 10.81 -4.89 0.63
N ARG A 109 12.00 -5.36 1.02
CA ARG A 109 12.88 -6.17 0.14
C ARG A 109 12.17 -7.42 -0.41
N GLN A 110 11.34 -8.09 0.39
CA GLN A 110 10.56 -9.25 -0.07
C GLN A 110 9.52 -8.91 -1.14
N SER A 111 9.06 -7.66 -1.19
CA SER A 111 8.05 -7.19 -2.14
C SER A 111 8.64 -6.58 -3.42
N LEU A 112 9.95 -6.29 -3.44
CA LEU A 112 10.61 -5.61 -4.55
C LEU A 112 10.96 -6.57 -5.70
N PRO A 113 10.78 -6.16 -6.97
CA PRO A 113 11.33 -6.86 -8.12
C PRO A 113 12.86 -6.99 -8.02
N ALA A 114 13.43 -8.09 -8.56
CA ALA A 114 14.88 -8.36 -8.51
C ALA A 114 15.74 -7.15 -8.94
N ARG A 115 15.33 -6.47 -10.02
CA ARG A 115 15.98 -5.26 -10.54
C ARG A 115 16.10 -4.11 -9.52
N LEU A 116 15.13 -3.97 -8.61
CA LEU A 116 15.15 -2.95 -7.56
C LEU A 116 15.98 -3.39 -6.35
N SER A 117 15.97 -4.69 -6.04
CA SER A 117 16.83 -5.27 -5.00
C SER A 117 18.31 -5.14 -5.35
N ASP A 118 18.67 -5.33 -6.62
CA ASP A 118 20.05 -5.17 -7.12
C ASP A 118 20.50 -3.71 -7.03
N ARG A 119 19.61 -2.77 -7.37
CA ARG A 119 19.86 -1.32 -7.23
C ARG A 119 20.10 -0.91 -5.78
N LEU A 120 19.33 -1.47 -4.84
CA LEU A 120 19.54 -1.24 -3.40
C LEU A 120 20.86 -1.82 -2.91
N GLY A 121 21.22 -3.03 -3.34
CA GLY A 121 22.52 -3.64 -3.00
C GLY A 121 23.71 -2.85 -3.55
N ALA A 122 23.58 -2.24 -4.73
CA ALA A 122 24.60 -1.35 -5.27
C ALA A 122 24.75 -0.05 -4.45
N LEU A 123 23.64 0.50 -3.94
CA LEU A 123 23.67 1.67 -3.05
C LEU A 123 24.22 1.36 -1.67
N ASP A 124 23.98 0.15 -1.14
CA ASP A 124 24.59 -0.33 0.10
C ASP A 124 26.13 -0.22 0.02
N GLY A 125 26.72 -0.68 -1.09
CA GLY A 125 28.18 -0.59 -1.32
C GLY A 125 28.70 0.83 -1.56
N ALA A 126 27.88 1.72 -2.15
CA ALA A 126 28.25 3.12 -2.38
C ALA A 126 28.21 3.97 -1.09
N LEU A 127 27.25 3.69 -0.20
CA LEU A 127 27.09 4.41 1.06
C LEU A 127 28.03 3.91 2.17
N GLU A 128 28.46 2.64 2.13
CA GLU A 128 29.56 2.15 2.98
C GLU A 128 30.91 2.81 2.65
N HIS A 129 31.08 3.32 1.42
CA HIS A 129 32.26 4.06 0.98
C HIS A 129 32.22 5.56 1.25
N THR A 130 31.23 6.07 2.01
CA THR A 130 31.28 7.45 2.50
C THR A 130 31.90 7.45 3.90
N PRO A 131 33.23 7.61 4.04
CA PRO A 131 33.85 7.76 5.36
C PRO A 131 33.29 9.03 5.99
N ARG A 132 32.77 8.91 7.23
CA ARG A 132 32.57 10.07 8.11
C ARG A 132 33.90 10.55 8.66
#